data_AF-A0A0D0KMT3-F1
#
_entry.id   AF-A0A0D0KMT3-F1
#
_cell.length_a   1.000
_cell.length_b   1.000
_cell.length_c   1.000
_cell.angle_alpha   90.00
_cell.angle_beta   90.00
_cell.angle_gamma   90.00
#
_symmetry.space_group_name_H-M   'P 1'
#
loop_
_entity.id
_entity.type
_entity.pdbx_description
1 polymer ?
#
loop_
_entity_poly.entity_id
_entity_poly.type
_entity_poly.pdbx_seq_one_letter_code
_entity_poly.pdbx_strand_id
1 'polypeptide(L)'
;MIDDLIKWNSRWRLNRRVVSCRVCLAGQEEADRGAVFLHSKGCSCEYEKSDPWADLDKACGQAADWNPQVATGAPSYHARYGAR
;
A
#
# COMPACT_ATOMS: atom_id res chain seq x y z
N MET A 1 5.48 7.89 -2.66
CA MET A 1 4.63 8.64 -3.63
C MET A 1 3.96 7.63 -4.55
N ILE A 2 2.89 8.01 -5.27
CA ILE A 2 2.08 7.06 -6.04
C ILE A 2 2.89 6.20 -7.03
N ASP A 3 4.01 6.73 -7.55
CA ASP A 3 4.98 6.01 -8.38
C ASP A 3 5.61 4.79 -7.69
N ASP A 4 5.89 4.89 -6.38
CA ASP A 4 6.43 3.76 -5.60
C ASP A 4 5.40 2.64 -5.50
N LEU A 5 4.11 3.00 -5.36
CA LEU A 5 3.02 2.02 -5.32
C LEU A 5 2.78 1.39 -6.69
N ILE A 6 2.93 2.15 -7.78
CA ILE A 6 2.86 1.63 -9.15
C ILE A 6 4.02 0.66 -9.40
N LYS A 7 5.25 1.05 -9.03
CA LYS A 7 6.43 0.19 -9.12
C LYS A 7 6.25 -1.07 -8.29
N TRP A 8 5.74 -0.95 -7.06
CA TRP A 8 5.42 -2.08 -6.21
C TRP A 8 4.38 -3.01 -6.86
N ASN A 9 3.28 -2.46 -7.39
CA ASN A 9 2.22 -3.22 -8.04
C ASN A 9 2.70 -3.94 -9.32
N SER A 10 3.71 -3.41 -10.01
CA SER A 10 4.27 -4.08 -11.20
C SER A 10 4.97 -5.40 -10.86
N ARG A 11 5.50 -5.54 -9.64
CA ARG A 11 6.28 -6.71 -9.18
C ARG A 11 5.47 -7.64 -8.29
N TRP A 12 4.56 -7.05 -7.50
CA TRP A 12 3.84 -7.73 -6.43
C TRP A 12 2.33 -7.63 -6.60
N ARG A 13 1.62 -8.56 -5.98
CA ARG A 13 0.16 -8.56 -5.91
C ARG A 13 -0.27 -8.73 -4.47
N LEU A 14 -1.10 -7.82 -3.96
CA LEU A 14 -1.76 -7.98 -2.66
C LEU A 14 -3.16 -8.57 -2.88
N ASN A 15 -3.49 -9.67 -2.22
CA ASN A 15 -4.83 -10.24 -2.21
C ASN A 15 -5.16 -10.76 -0.80
N ARG A 16 -6.21 -10.24 -0.16
CA ARG A 16 -6.68 -10.67 1.17
C ARG A 16 -5.55 -10.88 2.19
N ARG A 17 -4.61 -9.92 2.28
CA ARG A 17 -3.43 -9.95 3.18
C ARG A 17 -2.31 -10.91 2.79
N VAL A 18 -2.35 -11.47 1.59
CA VAL A 18 -1.24 -12.23 1.04
C VAL A 18 -0.58 -11.40 -0.05
N VAL A 19 0.73 -11.17 0.10
CA VAL A 19 1.55 -10.59 -0.96
C VAL A 19 2.14 -11.72 -1.78
N SER A 20 1.95 -11.67 -3.09
CA SER A 20 2.49 -12.65 -4.02
C SER A 20 3.40 -12.00 -5.05
N CYS A 21 4.51 -12.67 -5.36
CA CYS A 21 5.36 -12.32 -6.48
C CYS A 21 4.60 -12.59 -7.80
N ARG A 22 4.60 -11.65 -8.74
CA ARG A 22 3.94 -11.89 -10.04
C ARG A 22 4.72 -12.82 -10.96
N VAL A 23 6.03 -12.98 -10.73
CA VAL A 23 6.91 -13.80 -11.56
C VAL A 23 6.85 -15.26 -11.12
N CYS A 24 7.16 -15.54 -9.84
CA CYS A 24 7.21 -16.92 -9.34
C CYS A 24 5.94 -17.37 -8.61
N LEU A 25 4.95 -16.49 -8.43
CA LEU A 25 3.69 -16.76 -7.73
C LEU A 25 3.83 -17.15 -6.25
N ALA A 26 5.06 -17.16 -5.71
CA ALA A 26 5.30 -17.34 -4.29
C ALA A 26 4.55 -16.27 -3.50
N GLY A 27 3.94 -16.68 -2.39
CA GLY A 27 3.13 -15.83 -1.52
C GLY A 27 3.68 -15.79 -0.11
N GLN A 28 3.48 -14.65 0.55
CA GLN A 28 3.75 -14.47 1.97
C GLN A 28 2.53 -13.79 2.59
N GLU A 29 2.06 -14.32 3.72
CA GLU A 29 0.98 -13.70 4.49
C GLU A 29 1.49 -12.50 5.27
N GLU A 30 0.60 -11.55 5.57
CA GLU A 30 0.92 -10.36 6.37
C GLU A 30 1.42 -10.74 7.77
N ALA A 31 0.92 -11.83 8.35
CA ALA A 31 1.37 -12.35 9.64
C ALA A 31 2.87 -12.71 9.63
N ASP A 32 3.38 -13.13 8.48
CA ASP A 32 4.77 -13.55 8.29
C ASP A 32 5.66 -12.41 7.78
N ARG A 33 5.19 -11.16 7.81
CA ARG A 33 5.94 -9.99 7.30
C ARG A 33 7.35 -9.80 7.91
N GLY A 34 7.60 -10.39 9.08
CA GLY A 34 8.90 -10.36 9.74
C GLY A 34 9.86 -11.48 9.29
N ALA A 35 9.37 -12.44 8.51
CA ALA A 35 10.16 -13.50 7.92
C ALA A 35 10.67 -13.11 6.53
N VAL A 36 11.76 -13.76 6.11
CA VAL A 36 12.33 -13.57 4.77
C VAL A 36 11.32 -14.04 3.72
N PHE A 37 11.04 -13.19 2.72
CA PHE A 37 10.20 -13.59 1.59
C PHE A 37 10.92 -14.65 0.75
N LEU A 38 10.31 -15.83 0.62
CA LEU A 38 10.90 -16.96 -0.11
C LEU A 38 10.37 -17.00 -1.55
N HIS A 39 11.26 -16.77 -2.51
CA HIS A 39 10.95 -16.97 -3.93
C HIS A 39 11.07 -18.44 -4.34
N SER A 40 10.38 -18.82 -5.43
CA SER A 40 10.64 -20.09 -6.10
C SER A 40 11.96 -20.00 -6.88
N LYS A 41 12.68 -21.14 -6.98
CA LYS A 41 13.97 -21.20 -7.67
C LYS A 41 13.88 -20.65 -9.10
N GLY A 42 14.80 -19.76 -9.45
CA GLY A 42 14.89 -19.18 -10.80
C GLY A 42 14.03 -17.93 -11.00
N CYS A 43 13.48 -17.36 -9.92
CA CYS A 43 12.76 -16.09 -9.99
C CYS A 43 13.75 -14.93 -10.19
N SER A 44 13.52 -14.09 -11.20
CA SER A 44 14.33 -12.88 -11.39
C SER A 44 14.25 -11.89 -10.21
N CYS A 45 13.16 -11.93 -9.43
CA CYS A 45 12.99 -11.09 -8.24
C CYS A 45 13.78 -11.59 -7.02
N GLU A 46 14.25 -12.85 -7.01
CA GLU A 46 15.04 -13.41 -5.91
C GLU A 46 16.35 -12.63 -5.68
N TYR A 47 16.95 -12.14 -6.76
CA TYR A 47 18.24 -11.43 -6.72
C TYR A 47 18.14 -10.02 -6.15
N GLU A 48 16.95 -9.39 -6.16
CA GLU A 48 16.79 -8.00 -5.72
C GLU A 48 16.68 -7.86 -4.20
N LYS A 49 16.74 -8.95 -3.40
CA LYS A 49 16.53 -8.95 -1.92
C LYS A 49 15.36 -8.03 -1.51
N SER A 50 14.29 -8.07 -2.28
CA SER A 50 13.19 -7.14 -2.13
C SER A 50 12.24 -7.65 -1.06
N ASP A 51 12.11 -6.89 0.02
CA ASP A 51 11.14 -7.16 1.09
C ASP A 51 9.82 -6.49 0.71
N PRO A 52 8.83 -7.25 0.20
CA PRO A 52 7.70 -6.62 -0.46
C PRO A 52 6.79 -5.90 0.53
N TRP A 53 6.75 -6.33 1.80
CA TRP A 53 6.02 -5.63 2.86
C TRP A 53 6.69 -4.30 3.23
N ALA A 54 8.02 -4.29 3.41
CA ALA A 54 8.74 -3.06 3.75
C ALA A 54 8.66 -2.03 2.61
N ASP A 55 8.70 -2.48 1.35
CA ASP A 55 8.53 -1.61 0.19
C ASP A 55 7.09 -1.10 0.07
N LEU A 56 6.09 -1.91 0.44
CA LEU A 56 4.70 -1.48 0.50
C LEU A 56 4.48 -0.43 1.59
N ASP A 57 5.05 -0.62 2.79
CA ASP A 57 4.96 0.34 3.90
C ASP A 57 5.54 1.71 3.50
N LYS A 58 6.69 1.70 2.80
CA LYS A 58 7.31 2.92 2.26
C LYS A 58 6.44 3.57 1.19
N ALA A 59 5.90 2.77 0.27
CA ALA A 59 5.08 3.26 -0.85
C ALA A 59 3.76 3.88 -0.38
N CYS A 60 3.09 3.24 0.58
CA CYS A 60 1.87 3.73 1.21
C CYS A 60 2.13 4.88 2.18
N GLY A 61 3.39 5.10 2.57
CA GLY A 61 3.84 6.20 3.42
C GLY A 61 2.98 6.34 4.66
N GLN A 62 3.22 5.51 5.69
CA GLN A 62 2.52 5.54 7.00
C GLN A 62 1.15 6.22 6.92
N ALA A 63 0.11 5.49 6.53
CA ALA A 63 -1.26 6.01 6.49
C ALA A 63 -1.71 6.45 7.89
N ALA A 64 -1.27 7.63 8.33
CA ALA A 64 -1.50 8.18 9.65
C ALA A 64 -2.46 9.38 9.61
N ASP A 65 -2.95 9.77 8.43
CA ASP A 65 -3.94 10.85 8.32
C ASP A 65 -5.04 10.51 7.30
N TRP A 66 -5.64 9.32 7.41
CA TRP A 66 -6.93 9.11 6.75
C TRP A 66 -8.02 9.70 7.64
N ASN A 67 -8.44 10.94 7.34
CA ASN A 67 -9.58 11.59 7.99
C ASN A 67 -10.87 11.39 7.17
N PRO A 68 -11.84 10.55 7.62
CA PRO A 68 -13.11 10.31 6.91
C PRO A 68 -13.99 11.56 6.74
N GLN A 69 -13.76 12.62 7.51
CA GLN A 69 -14.70 13.76 7.61
C GLN A 69 -14.63 14.75 6.43
N VAL A 70 -13.59 14.69 5.60
CA VAL A 70 -13.46 15.57 4.40
C VAL A 70 -14.24 15.02 3.19
N ALA A 71 -14.55 13.72 3.17
CA ALA A 71 -15.21 13.08 2.02
C ALA A 71 -16.71 13.44 1.91
N THR A 72 -17.34 13.85 3.00
CA THR A 72 -18.72 14.37 2.99
C THR A 72 -18.68 15.88 2.80
N GLY A 73 -18.74 16.31 1.54
CA GLY A 73 -19.04 17.70 1.18
C GLY A 73 -20.43 18.10 1.68
N ALA A 74 -20.54 18.42 2.96
CA ALA A 74 -21.69 19.12 3.51
C ALA A 74 -21.46 20.62 3.28
N PRO A 75 -22.30 21.30 2.48
CA PRO A 75 -22.18 22.75 2.33
C PRO A 75 -22.50 23.41 3.68
N SER A 76 -21.50 24.04 4.30
CA SER A 76 -21.70 24.92 5.43
C SER A 76 -22.50 26.13 4.94
N TYR A 77 -23.78 26.19 5.32
CA TYR A 77 -24.58 27.39 5.14
C TYR A 77 -23.96 28.49 6.01
N HIS A 78 -23.22 29.41 5.40
CA HIS A 78 -22.84 30.64 6.06
C HIS A 78 -24.11 31.50 6.15
N ALA A 79 -24.79 31.45 7.30
CA ALA A 79 -25.88 32.37 7.59
C ALA A 79 -25.31 33.80 7.66
N ARG A 80 -25.40 34.52 6.54
CA ARG A 80 -25.18 35.96 6.47
C ARG A 80 -26.42 36.68 6.97
N TYR A 81 -26.37 37.20 8.18
CA TYR A 81 -27.02 38.46 8.59
C TYR A 81 -26.12 39.03 9.70
N GLY A 82 -25.47 40.19 9.60
CA GLY A 82 -25.88 41.43 8.94
C GLY A 82 -26.39 42.41 10.01
N ALA A 83 -25.47 43.20 10.56
CA ALA A 83 -25.59 44.47 11.28
C ALA A 83 -26.95 44.93 11.83
N ARG A 84 -26.99 45.23 13.14
CA ARG A 84 -27.21 46.60 13.64
C ARG A 84 -26.85 46.75 15.12
#